data_AF-K1SKG4-F1
#
_entry.id   AF-K1SKG4-F1
#
_cell.length_a   1.000
_cell.length_b   1.000
_cell.length_c   1.000
_cell.angle_alpha   90.00
_cell.angle_beta   90.00
_cell.angle_gamma   90.00
#
_symmetry.space_group_name_H-M   'P 1'
#
loop_
_entity.id
_entity.type
_entity.pdbx_description
1 polymer ?
#
loop_
_entity_poly.entity_id
_entity_poly.type
_entity_poly.pdbx_seq_one_letter_code
_entity_poly.pdbx_strand_id
1 'polypeptide(L)'
;MNPKYLNNYRQRKALREMCGDPFFDLGFALLIRQSEFPQALSEVSVVEYDDLSQVAAWLREHDAELQCVVSDCIDHSRRVPFGRSQRPALSDYPDAVDVMEFLYDL
;
A
#
# COMPACT_ATOMS: atom_id res chain seq x y z
N MET A 1 7.45 17.34 -9.51
CA MET A 1 6.79 16.69 -8.36
C MET A 1 5.63 17.56 -7.90
N ASN A 2 4.48 16.98 -7.54
CA ASN A 2 3.32 17.75 -7.05
C ASN A 2 3.68 18.49 -5.74
N PRO A 3 3.41 19.81 -5.62
CA PRO A 3 3.78 20.58 -4.42
C PRO A 3 3.16 20.06 -3.12
N LYS A 4 1.92 19.56 -3.15
CA LYS A 4 1.24 19.02 -1.96
C LYS A 4 1.93 17.76 -1.45
N TYR A 5 2.30 16.86 -2.38
CA TYR A 5 3.04 15.65 -2.04
C TYR A 5 4.43 15.99 -1.46
N LEU A 6 5.15 16.91 -2.11
CA LEU A 6 6.47 17.36 -1.64
C LEU A 6 6.39 17.97 -0.23
N ASN A 7 5.33 18.72 0.06
CA ASN A 7 5.10 19.27 1.40
C ASN A 7 4.80 18.17 2.43
N ASN A 8 3.97 17.18 2.08
CA ASN A 8 3.72 16.02 2.94
C ASN A 8 5.02 15.28 3.28
N TYR A 9 5.84 14.97 2.27
CA TYR A 9 7.15 14.34 2.45
C TYR A 9 8.06 15.13 3.39
N ARG A 10 8.24 16.43 3.14
CA ARG A 10 9.08 17.30 3.99
C ARG A 10 8.58 17.38 5.43
N GLN A 11 7.27 17.51 5.62
CA GLN A 11 6.66 17.56 6.94
C GLN A 11 6.85 16.25 7.70
N ARG A 12 6.62 15.10 7.06
CA ARG A 12 6.78 13.78 7.69
C ARG A 12 8.23 13.50 8.05
N LYS A 13 9.16 13.84 7.16
CA LYS A 13 10.60 13.73 7.44
C LYS A 13 11.00 14.54 8.67
N ALA A 14 10.66 15.83 8.69
CA ALA A 14 10.98 16.71 9.81
C ALA A 14 10.38 16.20 11.14
N LEU A 15 9.12 15.74 11.13
CA LEU A 15 8.49 15.19 12.33
C LEU A 15 9.23 13.95 12.85
N ARG A 16 9.58 13.00 11.98
CA ARG A 16 10.31 11.79 12.41
C ARG A 16 11.71 12.12 12.92
N GLU A 17 12.43 13.04 12.26
CA GLU A 17 13.73 13.53 12.75
C GLU A 17 13.62 14.17 14.14
N MET A 18 12.57 14.98 14.36
CA MET A 18 12.32 15.62 15.66
C MET A 18 11.95 14.61 16.75
N CYS A 19 11.17 13.58 16.42
CA CYS A 19 10.78 12.52 17.34
C CYS A 19 11.88 11.48 17.58
N GLY A 20 12.92 11.45 16.73
CA GLY A 20 13.95 10.41 16.75
C GLY A 20 13.45 9.06 16.22
N ASP A 21 12.35 9.05 15.46
CA ASP A 21 11.78 7.84 14.89
C ASP A 21 12.66 7.37 13.72
N PRO A 22 13.07 6.09 13.66
CA PRO A 22 13.90 5.60 12.57
C PRO A 22 13.12 5.52 11.26
N PHE A 23 13.77 5.92 10.17
CA PHE A 23 13.27 5.78 8.81
C PHE A 23 14.44 5.67 7.82
N PHE A 24 14.16 5.17 6.62
CA PHE A 24 15.10 5.25 5.49
C PHE A 24 14.59 6.26 4.45
N ASP A 25 15.44 7.20 4.07
CA ASP A 25 15.08 8.28 3.15
C ASP A 25 15.39 7.92 1.70
N LEU A 26 14.35 7.91 0.84
CA LEU A 26 14.47 7.71 -0.60
C LEU A 26 14.61 9.00 -1.41
N GLY A 27 14.63 10.17 -0.75
CA GLY A 27 14.68 11.49 -1.37
C GLY A 27 13.33 12.02 -1.87
N PHE A 28 12.30 11.17 -1.89
CA PHE A 28 10.92 11.51 -2.25
C PHE A 28 9.86 10.78 -1.43
N ALA A 29 10.26 9.76 -0.67
CA ALA A 29 9.41 8.98 0.22
C ALA A 29 10.26 8.45 1.39
N LEU A 30 9.60 7.99 2.45
CA LEU A 30 10.23 7.46 3.66
C LEU A 30 9.83 6.00 3.82
N LEU A 31 10.80 5.10 3.94
CA LEU A 31 10.53 3.72 4.33
C LEU A 31 10.52 3.61 5.85
N ILE A 32 9.44 3.05 6.38
CA ILE A 32 9.21 2.88 7.81
C ILE A 32 9.11 1.40 8.11
N ARG A 33 9.89 0.90 9.06
CA ARG A 33 9.78 -0.47 9.53
C ARG A 33 8.60 -0.60 10.49
N GLN A 34 7.46 -1.03 9.97
CA GLN A 34 6.22 -1.21 10.72
C GLN A 34 5.25 -2.08 9.90
N SER A 35 4.30 -2.73 10.57
CA SER A 35 3.30 -3.62 9.93
C SER A 35 2.01 -2.91 9.53
N GLU A 36 1.75 -1.73 10.07
CA GLU A 36 0.53 -0.97 9.84
C GLU A 36 0.59 -0.22 8.50
N PHE A 37 -0.57 0.06 7.91
CA PHE A 37 -0.65 0.93 6.75
C PHE A 37 -0.14 2.34 7.05
N PRO A 38 0.65 2.94 6.14
CA PRO A 38 1.19 4.27 6.36
C PRO A 38 0.07 5.31 6.40
N GLN A 39 0.06 6.12 7.46
CA GLN A 39 -0.92 7.20 7.65
C GLN A 39 -0.65 8.43 6.75
N ALA A 40 0.51 8.47 6.09
CA ALA A 40 0.92 9.58 5.25
C ALA A 40 1.33 9.12 3.85
N LEU A 41 0.94 9.90 2.83
CA LEU A 41 1.14 9.59 1.40
C LEU A 41 2.61 9.39 0.99
N SER A 42 3.54 10.01 1.72
CA SER A 42 4.98 9.94 1.44
C SER A 42 5.69 8.85 2.26
N GLU A 43 4.96 8.08 3.06
CA GLU A 43 5.50 6.97 3.84
C GLU A 43 5.15 5.63 3.21
N VAL A 44 6.06 4.68 3.31
CA VAL A 44 5.90 3.31 2.83
C VAL A 44 6.29 2.38 3.98
N SER A 45 5.36 1.55 4.42
CA SER A 45 5.64 0.53 5.43
C SER A 45 6.42 -0.63 4.82
N VAL A 46 7.43 -1.11 5.53
CA VAL A 46 8.28 -2.23 5.14
C VAL A 46 8.32 -3.23 6.29
N VAL A 47 8.05 -4.49 5.97
CA VAL A 47 8.09 -5.61 6.90
C VAL A 47 9.03 -6.66 6.34
N GLU A 48 9.93 -7.16 7.18
CA GLU A 48 10.80 -8.29 6.87
C GLU A 48 10.05 -9.58 7.22
N TYR A 49 10.16 -10.62 6.38
CA TYR A 49 9.51 -11.90 6.58
C TYR A 49 10.49 -13.02 6.25
N ASP A 50 10.40 -14.13 6.99
CA ASP A 50 11.25 -15.31 6.76
C ASP A 50 10.60 -16.33 5.82
N ASP A 51 9.26 -16.30 5.73
CA ASP A 51 8.49 -17.28 4.97
C ASP A 51 7.26 -16.65 4.30
N LEU A 52 6.91 -17.15 3.12
CA LEU A 52 5.78 -16.64 2.33
C LEU A 52 4.43 -16.84 3.03
N SER A 53 4.30 -17.85 3.92
CA SER A 53 3.07 -18.05 4.68
C SER A 53 2.76 -16.89 5.63
N GLN A 54 3.78 -16.17 6.12
CA GLN A 54 3.60 -14.98 6.95
C GLN A 54 2.94 -13.86 6.14
N VAL A 55 3.40 -13.64 4.91
CA VAL A 55 2.82 -12.64 4.01
C VAL A 55 1.40 -13.02 3.62
N ALA A 56 1.15 -14.29 3.28
CA ALA A 56 -0.18 -14.77 2.95
C ALA A 56 -1.16 -14.64 4.14
N ALA A 57 -0.71 -14.88 5.38
CA ALA A 57 -1.52 -14.68 6.57
C ALA A 57 -1.85 -13.20 6.78
N TRP A 58 -0.86 -12.31 6.68
CA TRP A 58 -1.04 -10.87 6.84
C TRP A 58 -2.00 -10.29 5.79
N LEU A 59 -1.87 -10.70 4.52
CA LEU A 59 -2.77 -10.26 3.44
C LEU A 59 -4.22 -10.68 3.70
N ARG A 60 -4.46 -11.90 4.20
CA ARG A 60 -5.82 -12.34 4.55
C ARG A 60 -6.42 -11.56 5.71
N GLU A 61 -5.61 -11.25 6.73
CA GLU A 61 -6.04 -10.49 7.89
C GLU A 61 -6.47 -9.05 7.51
N HIS A 62 -5.76 -8.45 6.56
CA HIS A 62 -5.96 -7.06 6.14
C HIS A 62 -6.69 -6.95 4.79
N ASP A 63 -7.35 -8.02 4.32
CA ASP A 63 -7.92 -8.07 2.97
C ASP A 63 -8.87 -6.89 2.71
N ALA A 64 -9.75 -6.56 3.66
CA ALA A 64 -10.69 -5.44 3.52
C ALA A 64 -10.03 -4.06 3.32
N GLU A 65 -8.77 -3.89 3.71
CA GLU A 65 -8.03 -2.63 3.60
C GLU A 65 -7.16 -2.55 2.34
N LEU A 66 -6.91 -3.69 1.69
CA LEU A 66 -6.11 -3.77 0.48
C LEU A 66 -6.93 -3.35 -0.74
N GLN A 67 -6.25 -2.82 -1.75
CA GLN A 67 -6.86 -2.55 -3.07
C GLN A 67 -6.21 -3.39 -4.18
N CYS A 68 -4.95 -3.79 -3.99
CA CYS A 68 -4.13 -4.42 -5.01
C CYS A 68 -2.95 -5.14 -4.35
N VAL A 69 -2.63 -6.33 -4.84
CA VAL A 69 -1.45 -7.10 -4.40
C VAL A 69 -0.52 -7.30 -5.59
N VAL A 70 0.68 -6.74 -5.53
CA VAL A 70 1.67 -6.91 -6.61
C VAL A 70 2.62 -8.04 -6.24
N SER A 71 2.53 -9.16 -6.96
CA SER A 71 3.38 -10.34 -6.71
C SER A 71 3.37 -11.30 -7.89
N ASP A 72 4.45 -12.06 -8.06
CA ASP A 72 4.55 -13.22 -8.95
C ASP A 72 4.44 -14.56 -8.20
N CYS A 73 4.65 -14.58 -6.89
CA CYS A 73 4.83 -15.79 -6.08
C CYS A 73 3.79 -15.98 -4.97
N ILE A 74 3.00 -14.95 -4.63
CA ILE A 74 1.91 -15.03 -3.65
C ILE A 74 0.58 -15.15 -4.38
N ASP A 75 -0.28 -16.06 -3.95
CA ASP A 75 -1.64 -16.16 -4.46
C ASP A 75 -2.59 -15.20 -3.74
N HIS A 76 -3.41 -14.47 -4.50
CA HIS A 76 -4.38 -13.51 -4.00
C HIS A 76 -5.41 -13.18 -5.09
N SER A 77 -6.67 -13.01 -4.73
CA SER A 77 -7.76 -12.69 -5.69
C SER A 77 -7.49 -11.40 -6.46
N ARG A 78 -6.92 -10.40 -5.79
CA ARG A 78 -6.53 -9.09 -6.34
C ARG A 78 -5.05 -8.99 -6.74
N ARG A 79 -4.43 -10.13 -7.09
CA ARG A 79 -3.04 -10.17 -7.52
C ARG A 79 -2.85 -9.59 -8.92
N VAL A 80 -1.88 -8.71 -9.08
CA VAL A 80 -1.43 -8.22 -10.38
C VAL A 80 0.08 -8.43 -10.59
N PRO A 81 0.54 -8.62 -11.83
CA PRO A 81 1.97 -8.66 -12.13
C PRO A 81 2.68 -7.33 -11.86
N PHE A 82 4.00 -7.39 -11.70
CA PHE A 82 4.83 -6.19 -11.64
C PHE A 82 4.62 -5.27 -12.86
N GLY A 83 4.61 -3.96 -12.62
CA GLY A 83 4.36 -2.94 -13.65
C GLY A 83 2.89 -2.78 -14.06
N ARG A 84 1.95 -3.52 -13.43
CA ARG A 84 0.51 -3.43 -13.73
C ARG A 84 -0.33 -2.74 -12.65
N SER A 85 0.22 -2.47 -11.46
CA SER A 85 -0.54 -1.88 -10.33
C SER A 85 -1.18 -0.53 -10.60
N GLN A 86 -0.66 0.26 -11.56
CA GLN A 86 -1.23 1.54 -11.96
C GLN A 86 -2.04 1.46 -13.28
N ARG A 87 -2.44 0.25 -13.68
CA ARG A 87 -3.18 -0.03 -14.91
C ARG A 87 -4.40 -0.92 -14.62
N PRO A 88 -5.35 -0.47 -13.78
CA PRO A 88 -6.53 -1.25 -13.45
C PRO A 88 -7.35 -1.53 -14.71
N ALA A 89 -7.89 -2.74 -14.80
CA ALA A 89 -8.94 -3.11 -15.75
C ALA A 89 -10.30 -2.54 -15.31
N LEU A 90 -11.29 -2.57 -16.19
CA LEU A 90 -12.64 -2.08 -15.89
C LEU A 90 -13.32 -2.83 -14.72
N SER A 91 -12.92 -4.09 -14.51
CA SER A 91 -13.41 -4.95 -13.44
C SER A 91 -12.58 -4.90 -12.15
N ASP A 92 -11.49 -4.11 -12.12
CA ASP A 92 -10.59 -4.04 -10.96
C ASP A 92 -11.15 -3.03 -9.93
N TYR A 93 -12.30 -3.37 -9.35
CA TYR A 93 -12.95 -2.57 -8.31
C TYR A 93 -12.08 -2.57 -7.04
N PRO A 94 -11.85 -1.40 -6.39
CA PRO A 94 -10.93 -1.28 -5.24
C PRO A 94 -11.25 -2.21 -4.07
N ASP A 95 -12.53 -2.48 -3.85
CA ASP A 95 -13.10 -3.32 -2.80
C ASP A 95 -13.62 -4.67 -3.32
N ALA A 96 -13.35 -5.00 -4.59
CA ALA A 96 -13.89 -6.15 -5.30
C ALA A 96 -15.43 -6.21 -5.37
N VAL A 97 -16.14 -5.10 -5.12
CA VAL A 97 -17.59 -5.00 -5.29
C VAL A 97 -17.90 -4.51 -6.69
N ASP A 98 -18.67 -5.29 -7.46
CA ASP A 98 -19.13 -4.85 -8.78
C ASP A 98 -20.12 -3.69 -8.63
N VAL A 99 -19.64 -2.49 -8.95
CA VAL A 99 -20.42 -1.26 -8.82
C VAL A 99 -21.65 -1.29 -9.75
N MET A 100 -21.56 -1.93 -10.92
CA MET A 100 -22.69 -2.00 -11.83
C MET A 100 -23.77 -2.93 -11.27
N GLU A 101 -23.39 -4.11 -10.77
CA GLU A 101 -24.29 -5.04 -10.08
C GLU A 101 -24.95 -4.36 -8.88
N PHE A 102 -24.16 -3.71 -8.02
CA PHE A 102 -24.66 -2.95 -6.87
C PHE A 102 -25.71 -1.89 -7.26
N LEU A 103 -25.47 -1.14 -8.34
CA LEU A 103 -26.40 -0.11 -8.80
C LEU A 103 -27.67 -0.68 -9.45
N TYR A 104 -27.63 -1.90 -10.00
CA TYR A 104 -28.81 -2.57 -10.54
C TYR A 104 -29.73 -3.14 -9.44
N ASP A 105 -29.17 -3.51 -8.30
CA ASP A 105 -29.88 -4.10 -7.16
C ASP A 105 -30.49 -3.07 -6.19
N LEU A 106 -30.40 -1.76 -6.50
CA LEU A 106 -30.97 -0.66 -5.73
C LEU A 106 -32.38 -0.27 -6.20
#